data_AF-A0A505BSN7-F1
#
_entry.id   AF-A0A505BSN7-F1
#
_cell.length_a   1.000
_cell.length_b   1.000
_cell.length_c   1.000
_cell.angle_alpha   90.00
_cell.angle_beta   90.00
_cell.angle_gamma   90.00
#
_symmetry.space_group_name_H-M   'P 1'
#
loop_
_entity.id
_entity.type
_entity.pdbx_description
1 polymer ?
#
loop_
_entity_poly.entity_id
_entity_poly.type
_entity_poly.pdbx_seq_one_letter_code
_entity_poly.pdbx_strand_id
1 'polypeptide(L)'
;MPARTLCQKFFRGALSPFHQYRQNALLDATVALTRGASLTLTSIGRYLPGSAQVKNRIKRVDRLSGNTSLHEDIPLIFRNITSLLTRQFSWCVIAVDWS
;
A
#
# COMPACT_ATOMS: atom_id res chain seq x y z
N MET A 1 16.56 7.70 -5.94
CA MET A 1 16.15 6.27 -5.79
C MET A 1 14.73 6.10 -6.33
N PRO A 2 14.39 5.01 -7.04
CA PRO A 2 13.02 4.78 -7.49
C PRO A 2 12.09 4.57 -6.29
N ALA A 3 11.02 5.35 -6.18
CA ALA A 3 10.04 5.26 -5.07
C ALA A 3 9.55 3.83 -4.81
N ARG A 4 9.39 3.04 -5.88
CA ARG A 4 9.03 1.62 -5.80
C ARG A 4 10.04 0.78 -5.05
N THR A 5 11.34 0.97 -5.26
CA THR A 5 12.38 0.20 -4.58
C THR A 5 12.42 0.54 -3.09
N LEU A 6 12.17 1.81 -2.74
CA LEU A 6 12.07 2.24 -1.34
C LEU A 6 10.85 1.61 -0.66
N CYS A 7 9.65 1.78 -1.24
CA CYS A 7 8.41 1.19 -0.70
C CYS A 7 8.54 -0.34 -0.60
N GLN A 8 9.10 -0.98 -1.62
CA GLN A 8 9.31 -2.43 -1.59
C GLN A 8 10.27 -2.82 -0.46
N LYS A 9 11.44 -2.19 -0.33
CA LYS A 9 12.38 -2.52 0.76
C LYS A 9 11.77 -2.28 2.14
N PHE A 10 11.05 -1.18 2.31
CA PHE A 10 10.45 -0.79 3.57
C PHE A 10 9.32 -1.74 3.98
N PHE A 11 8.36 -1.99 3.10
CA PHE A 11 7.18 -2.81 3.42
C PHE A 11 7.37 -4.31 3.21
N ARG A 12 8.47 -4.78 2.60
CA ARG A 12 8.72 -6.21 2.33
C ARG A 12 8.56 -7.09 3.56
N GLY A 13 9.10 -6.65 4.71
CA GLY A 13 9.00 -7.40 5.96
C GLY A 13 7.57 -7.41 6.51
N ALA A 14 6.90 -6.25 6.48
CA ALA A 14 5.55 -6.13 7.02
C ALA A 14 4.50 -6.85 6.16
N LEU A 15 4.72 -6.94 4.85
CA LEU A 15 3.80 -7.53 3.89
C LEU A 15 4.11 -8.99 3.53
N SER A 16 5.24 -9.55 3.99
CA SER A 16 5.69 -10.90 3.61
C SER A 16 4.67 -12.03 3.81
N PRO A 17 3.79 -12.01 4.84
CA PRO A 17 2.85 -13.12 5.06
C PRO A 17 1.67 -13.14 4.07
N PHE A 18 1.43 -12.05 3.33
CA PHE A 18 0.23 -11.92 2.51
C PHE A 18 0.43 -12.43 1.09
N HIS A 19 -0.66 -12.66 0.36
CA HIS A 19 -0.57 -13.12 -1.02
C HIS A 19 0.17 -12.11 -1.92
N GLN A 20 1.11 -12.58 -2.74
CA GLN A 20 2.01 -11.74 -3.54
C GLN A 20 1.27 -10.72 -4.43
N TYR A 21 0.11 -11.09 -4.98
CA TYR A 21 -0.72 -10.17 -5.76
C TYR A 21 -1.21 -8.97 -4.93
N ARG A 22 -1.65 -9.21 -3.68
CA ARG A 22 -2.10 -8.14 -2.76
C ARG A 22 -0.94 -7.24 -2.37
N GLN A 23 0.23 -7.83 -2.06
CA GLN A 23 1.46 -7.06 -1.79
C GLN A 23 1.81 -6.13 -2.95
N ASN A 24 1.86 -6.66 -4.18
CA ASN A 24 2.20 -5.88 -5.37
C ASN A 24 1.17 -4.78 -5.66
N ALA A 25 -0.12 -5.06 -5.46
CA ALA A 25 -1.18 -4.08 -5.68
C ALA A 25 -1.11 -2.91 -4.68
N LEU A 26 -0.86 -3.20 -3.39
CA LEU A 26 -0.61 -2.17 -2.37
C LEU A 26 0.63 -1.33 -2.68
N LEU A 27 1.73 -1.98 -3.06
CA LEU A 27 2.98 -1.29 -3.41
C LEU A 27 2.80 -0.40 -4.64
N ASP A 28 2.16 -0.90 -5.69
CA ASP A 28 1.93 -0.13 -6.91
C ASP A 28 1.00 1.07 -6.66
N ALA A 29 -0.05 0.92 -5.83
CA ALA A 29 -0.92 2.03 -5.42
C ALA A 29 -0.17 3.08 -4.58
N THR A 30 0.67 2.64 -3.63
CA THR A 30 1.52 3.54 -2.83
C THR A 30 2.50 4.31 -3.72
N VAL A 31 3.10 3.63 -4.70
CA VAL A 31 4.00 4.27 -5.67
C VAL A 31 3.26 5.29 -6.55
N ALA A 32 2.01 5.01 -6.95
CA ALA A 32 1.20 5.98 -7.67
C ALA A 32 0.93 7.24 -6.82
N LEU A 33 0.56 7.07 -5.55
CA LEU A 33 0.32 8.18 -4.61
C LEU A 33 1.58 9.02 -4.39
N THR A 34 2.73 8.39 -4.15
CA THR A 34 4.02 9.10 -3.99
C THR A 34 4.48 9.83 -5.25
N ARG A 35 3.93 9.48 -6.42
CA ARG A 35 4.18 10.17 -7.70
C ARG A 35 3.20 11.31 -7.99
N GLY A 36 2.32 11.65 -7.06
CA GLY A 36 1.37 12.75 -7.18
C GLY A 36 -0.05 12.32 -7.57
N ALA A 37 -0.37 11.03 -7.57
CA ALA A 37 -1.76 10.62 -7.66
C ALA A 37 -2.53 11.09 -6.42
N SER A 38 -3.72 11.65 -6.64
CA SER A 38 -4.70 11.85 -5.58
C SER A 38 -5.23 10.49 -5.10
N LEU A 39 -5.72 10.43 -3.85
CA LEU A 39 -6.32 9.22 -3.28
C LEU A 39 -7.73 8.94 -3.84
N THR A 40 -7.81 8.74 -5.16
CA THR A 40 -9.05 8.37 -5.86
C THR A 40 -8.76 7.21 -6.82
N LEU A 41 -9.74 6.32 -7.00
CA LEU A 41 -9.61 5.13 -7.87
C LEU A 41 -9.07 5.48 -9.27
N THR A 42 -9.63 6.52 -9.88
CA THR A 42 -9.28 6.96 -11.22
C THR A 42 -7.87 7.55 -11.28
N SER A 43 -7.50 8.38 -10.29
CA SER A 43 -6.18 9.02 -10.27
C SER A 43 -5.08 7.98 -10.08
N ILE A 44 -5.21 7.09 -9.07
CA ILE A 44 -4.27 5.99 -8.85
C ILE A 44 -4.15 5.13 -10.12
N GLY A 45 -5.28 4.73 -10.73
CA GLY A 45 -5.29 3.91 -11.94
C GLY A 45 -4.55 4.52 -13.14
N ARG A 46 -4.59 5.86 -13.29
CA ARG A 46 -3.84 6.58 -14.35
C ARG A 46 -2.34 6.60 -14.10
N TYR A 47 -1.93 6.68 -12.83
CA TYR A 47 -0.52 6.74 -12.40
C TYR A 47 0.14 5.35 -12.27
N LEU A 48 -0.63 4.26 -12.30
CA LEU A 48 -0.08 2.89 -12.34
C LEU A 48 0.79 2.68 -13.59
N PRO A 49 2.00 2.11 -13.49
CA PRO A 49 2.84 1.84 -14.66
C PRO A 49 2.28 0.69 -15.53
N GLY A 50 2.71 0.61 -16.78
CA GLY A 50 2.44 -0.52 -17.69
C GLY A 50 1.73 -0.13 -18.99
N SER A 51 1.74 -1.04 -19.96
CA SER A 51 1.15 -0.86 -21.30
C SER A 51 -0.36 -1.09 -21.34
N ALA A 52 -0.96 -1.58 -20.26
CA ALA A 52 -2.39 -1.83 -20.19
C ALA A 52 -3.19 -0.52 -20.35
N GLN A 53 -4.33 -0.62 -21.04
CA GLN A 53 -5.27 0.49 -21.20
C GLN A 53 -5.63 1.11 -19.84
N VAL A 54 -5.77 2.44 -19.81
CA VAL A 54 -6.11 3.20 -18.60
C VAL A 54 -7.34 2.62 -17.90
N LYS A 55 -8.38 2.24 -18.67
CA LYS A 55 -9.59 1.58 -18.14
C LYS A 55 -9.26 0.32 -17.33
N ASN A 56 -8.36 -0.52 -17.83
CA ASN A 56 -8.00 -1.78 -17.16
C ASN A 56 -7.17 -1.53 -15.89
N ARG A 57 -6.30 -0.52 -15.90
CA ARG A 57 -5.56 -0.10 -14.70
C ARG A 57 -6.51 0.47 -13.63
N ILE A 58 -7.50 1.28 -14.01
CA ILE A 58 -8.54 1.76 -13.08
C ILE A 58 -9.33 0.57 -12.50
N LYS A 59 -9.76 -0.38 -13.34
CA LYS A 59 -10.44 -1.60 -12.87
C LYS A 59 -9.56 -2.46 -11.95
N ARG A 60 -8.22 -2.38 -12.06
CA ARG A 60 -7.31 -3.07 -11.13
C ARG A 60 -7.35 -2.42 -9.75
N VAL A 61 -7.34 -1.09 -9.68
CA VAL A 61 -7.45 -0.34 -8.41
C VAL A 61 -8.83 -0.53 -7.79
N ASP A 62 -9.88 -0.51 -8.59
CA ASP A 62 -11.25 -0.80 -8.16
C ASP A 62 -11.37 -2.18 -7.50
N ARG A 63 -10.88 -3.23 -8.17
CA ARG A 63 -10.83 -4.59 -7.60
C ARG A 63 -9.94 -4.71 -6.37
N LEU A 64 -8.89 -3.89 -6.25
CA LEU A 64 -8.07 -3.83 -5.06
C LEU A 64 -8.87 -3.27 -3.88
N SER A 65 -9.59 -2.17 -4.09
CA SER A 65 -10.44 -1.53 -3.09
C SER A 65 -11.61 -2.43 -2.66
N GLY A 66 -12.12 -3.26 -3.57
CA GLY A 66 -13.17 -4.23 -3.28
C GLY A 66 -12.68 -5.62 -2.82
N ASN A 67 -11.39 -5.80 -2.54
CA ASN A 67 -10.85 -7.12 -2.22
C ASN A 67 -11.11 -7.51 -0.74
N THR A 68 -12.09 -8.38 -0.49
CA THR A 68 -12.47 -8.80 0.87
C THR A 68 -11.29 -9.40 1.65
N SER A 69 -10.49 -10.26 1.03
CA SER A 69 -9.32 -10.85 1.71
C SER A 69 -8.27 -9.81 2.09
N LEU A 70 -8.14 -8.72 1.33
CA LEU A 70 -7.27 -7.61 1.72
C LEU A 70 -7.85 -6.87 2.94
N HIS A 71 -9.16 -6.66 2.99
CA HIS A 71 -9.83 -6.03 4.13
C HIS A 71 -9.68 -6.86 5.41
N GLU A 72 -9.78 -8.17 5.30
CA GLU A 72 -9.50 -9.10 6.40
C GLU A 72 -8.03 -9.03 6.86
N ASP A 73 -7.10 -8.80 5.93
CA ASP A 73 -5.67 -8.66 6.22
C ASP A 73 -5.32 -7.30 6.88
N ILE A 74 -6.18 -6.26 6.77
CA ILE A 74 -5.89 -4.88 7.24
C ILE A 74 -5.35 -4.85 8.68
N PRO A 75 -6.02 -5.45 9.70
CA PRO A 75 -5.52 -5.40 11.07
C PRO A 75 -4.10 -5.96 11.22
N LEU A 76 -3.78 -7.05 10.50
CA LEU A 76 -2.46 -7.67 10.55
C LEU A 76 -1.42 -6.83 9.80
N ILE A 77 -1.79 -6.21 8.67
CA ILE A 77 -0.93 -5.27 7.93
C ILE A 77 -0.54 -4.11 8.85
N PHE A 78 -1.52 -3.47 9.49
CA PHE A 78 -1.27 -2.36 10.41
C PHE A 78 -0.40 -2.81 11.59
N ARG A 79 -0.70 -3.96 12.22
CA ARG A 79 0.13 -4.52 13.30
C ARG A 79 1.59 -4.73 12.86
N ASN A 80 1.81 -5.28 11.68
CA ASN A 80 3.15 -5.55 11.16
C ASN A 80 3.92 -4.26 10.85
N ILE A 81 3.24 -3.24 10.30
CA ILE A 81 3.83 -1.91 10.06
C ILE A 81 4.16 -1.23 11.39
N THR A 82 3.24 -1.24 12.35
CA THR A 82 3.49 -0.68 13.69
C THR A 82 4.69 -1.35 14.35
N SER A 83 4.75 -2.69 14.34
CA SER A 83 5.90 -3.44 14.87
C SER A 83 7.21 -3.08 14.15
N LEU A 84 7.18 -2.95 12.82
CA LEU A 84 8.35 -2.52 12.04
C LEU A 84 8.84 -1.13 12.46
N LEU A 85 7.91 -0.20 12.71
CA LEU A 85 8.23 1.16 13.13
C LEU A 85 8.73 1.20 14.58
N THR A 86 8.12 0.46 15.49
CA THR A 86 8.40 0.58 16.93
C THR A 86 9.53 -0.30 17.43
N ARG A 87 9.90 -1.39 16.72
CA ARG A 87 10.89 -2.39 17.20
C ARG A 87 12.26 -1.84 17.61
N GLN A 88 12.65 -0.69 17.06
CA GLN A 88 13.98 -0.09 17.29
C GLN A 88 13.95 1.00 18.37
N PHE A 89 12.77 1.32 18.92
CA PHE A 89 12.61 2.36 19.91
C PHE A 89 12.34 1.74 21.28
N SER A 90 13.10 2.14 22.28
CA SER A 90 12.91 1.73 23.68
C SER A 90 11.64 2.31 24.33
N TRP A 91 11.03 3.31 23.67
CA TRP A 91 9.86 4.04 24.12
C TRP A 91 9.08 4.57 22.89
N CYS A 92 7.75 4.58 22.97
CA CYS A 92 6.88 5.07 21.92
C CYS A 92 5.84 6.02 22.52
N VAL A 93 5.79 7.26 22.03
CA VAL A 93 4.74 8.22 22.39
C VAL A 93 3.66 8.16 21.33
N ILE A 94 2.42 7.84 21.73
CA ILE A 94 1.28 7.76 20.83
C ILE A 94 0.46 9.03 21.01
N ALA A 95 0.48 9.89 20.00
CA ALA A 95 -0.43 11.02 19.91
C ALA A 95 -1.81 10.51 19.44
N VAL A 96 -2.83 10.72 20.25
CA VAL A 96 -4.22 10.35 19.93
C VAL A 96 -5.01 11.63 19.73
N ASP A 97 -5.60 11.76 18.55
CA ASP A 97 -6.46 12.86 18.14
C ASP A 97 -7.64 12.30 17.34
N TRP A 98 -8.73 13.07 17.20
CA TRP A 98 -9.91 12.69 16.42
C TRP A 98 -10.11 13.62 15.22
N SER A 99 -10.72 13.12 14.16
CA SER A 99 -11.06 13.87 12.94
C SER A 99 -12.45 13.50 12.44
#